data_AF-A0A2S5X516-F1
#
_entry.id   AF-A0A2S5X516-F1
#
_cell.length_a   1.000
_cell.length_b   1.000
_cell.length_c   1.000
_cell.angle_alpha   90.00
_cell.angle_beta   90.00
_cell.angle_gamma   90.00
#
_symmetry.space_group_name_H-M   'P 1'
#
loop_
_entity.id
_entity.type
_entity.pdbx_description
1 polymer ?
#
loop_
_entity_poly.entity_id
_entity_poly.type
_entity_poly.pdbx_seq_one_letter_code
_entity_poly.pdbx_strand_id
1 'polypeptide(L)' 'MTRLADDELLTTEQAAALLNMQTSTLRNWKYFDGKDDGHRGPKATKVGRLVRYRLSDIEEWIAEHNA' A
#
# COMPACT_ATOMS: atom_id res chain seq x y z
N MET A 1 -13.19 -21.00 -9.94
CA MET A 1 -12.17 -19.93 -9.93
C MET A 1 -12.87 -18.63 -9.63
N THR A 2 -12.81 -18.16 -8.39
CA THR A 2 -13.49 -16.93 -7.97
C THR A 2 -12.72 -15.75 -8.56
N ARG A 3 -13.26 -15.12 -9.61
CA ARG A 3 -12.79 -13.82 -10.07
C ARG A 3 -13.19 -12.80 -9.00
N LEU A 4 -12.25 -12.46 -8.12
CA LEU A 4 -12.40 -11.31 -7.24
C LEU A 4 -12.15 -10.08 -8.11
N ALA A 5 -13.10 -9.14 -8.09
CA ALA A 5 -13.19 -8.00 -8.98
C ALA A 5 -11.88 -7.18 -9.01
N ASP A 6 -11.23 -7.18 -10.17
CA ASP A 6 -10.21 -6.31 -10.80
C ASP A 6 -9.19 -5.47 -9.99
N ASP A 7 -9.17 -5.52 -8.66
CA ASP A 7 -8.16 -4.82 -7.86
C ASP A 7 -7.92 -5.53 -6.52
N GLU A 8 -6.85 -6.31 -6.47
CA GLU A 8 -6.52 -7.23 -5.38
C GLU A 8 -6.07 -6.47 -4.11
N LEU A 9 -6.58 -6.91 -2.95
CA LEU A 9 -6.17 -6.37 -1.65
C LEU A 9 -4.97 -7.13 -1.09
N LEU A 10 -3.79 -6.55 -1.29
CA LEU A 10 -2.51 -7.08 -0.87
C LEU A 10 -2.23 -6.80 0.62
N THR A 11 -1.54 -7.74 1.28
CA THR A 11 -0.98 -7.50 2.62
C THR A 11 0.17 -6.49 2.56
N THR A 12 0.59 -5.98 3.73
CA THR A 12 1.79 -5.12 3.81
C THR A 12 3.04 -5.85 3.32
N GLU A 13 3.14 -7.15 3.58
CA GLU A 13 4.27 -7.98 3.14
C GLU A 13 4.28 -8.16 1.61
N GLN A 14 3.11 -8.39 0.99
CA GLN A 14 2.99 -8.47 -0.47
C GLN A 14 3.31 -7.12 -1.14
N ALA A 15 2.77 -6.01 -0.61
CA ALA A 15 3.07 -4.67 -1.11
C ALA A 15 4.56 -4.32 -0.97
N ALA A 16 5.19 -4.67 0.16
CA ALA A 16 6.61 -4.47 0.38
C ALA A 16 7.47 -5.27 -0.61
N ALA A 17 7.08 -6.52 -0.89
CA ALA A 17 7.75 -7.34 -1.89
C ALA A 17 7.66 -6.74 -3.30
N LEU A 18 6.49 -6.23 -3.70
CA LEU A 18 6.30 -5.56 -5.01
C LEU A 18 7.17 -4.30 -5.14
N LEU A 19 7.25 -3.51 -4.09
CA LEU A 19 8.05 -2.28 -4.07
C LEU A 19 9.55 -2.53 -3.84
N ASN A 20 9.95 -3.78 -3.62
CA ASN A 20 11.30 -4.15 -3.19
C ASN A 20 11.78 -3.38 -1.96
N MET A 21 10.90 -3.24 -0.96
CA MET A 21 11.14 -2.51 0.28
C MET A 21 10.99 -3.42 1.51
N GLN A 22 11.49 -2.96 2.66
CA GLN A 22 11.21 -3.63 3.93
C GLN A 22 9.77 -3.35 4.37
N THR A 23 9.09 -4.37 4.90
CA THR A 23 7.73 -4.22 5.48
C THR A 23 7.68 -3.16 6.59
N SER A 24 8.76 -3.00 7.35
CA SER A 24 8.90 -1.97 8.39
C SER A 24 8.78 -0.55 7.82
N THR A 25 9.32 -0.30 6.63
CA THR A 25 9.23 0.99 5.94
C THR A 25 7.77 1.37 5.68
N LEU A 26 6.99 0.47 5.07
CA LEU A 26 5.57 0.71 4.81
C LEU A 26 4.75 0.89 6.11
N ARG A 27 5.08 0.17 7.18
CA ARG A 27 4.44 0.34 8.49
C ARG A 27 4.74 1.72 9.09
N ASN A 28 6.00 2.15 9.01
CA ASN A 28 6.44 3.45 9.51
C ASN A 28 5.80 4.59 8.74
N TRP A 29 5.80 4.53 7.40
CA TRP A 29 5.14 5.52 6.55
C TRP A 29 3.67 5.69 6.92
N LYS A 30 2.89 4.61 6.93
CA LYS A 30 1.49 4.66 7.35
C LYS A 30 1.31 5.25 8.76
N TYR A 31 2.21 4.93 9.69
CA TYR A 31 2.15 5.47 11.04
C TYR A 31 2.35 6.99 11.05
N PHE A 32 3.37 7.49 10.34
CA PHE A 32 3.66 8.91 10.25
C PHE A 32 2.63 9.67 9.41
N ASP A 33 2.13 9.09 8.31
CA ASP A 33 1.10 9.70 7.47
C ASP A 33 -0.18 9.98 8.27
N GLY A 34 -0.54 9.09 9.21
CA GLY A 34 -1.64 9.33 10.14
C GLY A 34 -1.37 10.36 11.25
N LYS A 35 -0.16 10.93 11.32
CA LYS A 35 0.25 11.95 12.31
C LYS A 35 0.35 13.35 11.71
N ASP A 36 0.69 13.45 10.43
CA ASP A 36 1.00 14.74 9.78
C ASP A 36 0.40 14.90 8.38
N ASP A 37 -0.64 14.13 8.06
CA ASP A 37 -1.31 14.13 6.75
C ASP A 37 -0.32 13.90 5.57
N GLY A 38 0.78 13.20 5.86
CA GLY A 38 1.79 12.83 4.88
C GLY A 38 1.29 11.81 3.85
N HIS A 39 1.98 11.77 2.72
CA HIS A 39 1.72 10.84 1.62
C HIS A 39 3.03 10.16 1.21
N ARG A 40 3.65 9.44 2.16
CA ARG A 40 5.00 8.88 1.97
C ARG A 40 5.02 7.62 1.11
N GLY A 41 3.89 6.92 1.00
CA GLY A 41 3.78 5.67 0.28
C GLY A 41 2.41 5.45 -0.35
N PRO A 42 2.19 4.28 -0.96
CA PRO A 42 0.91 3.93 -1.54
C PRO A 42 -0.22 4.02 -0.53
N LYS A 43 -1.42 4.30 -1.05
CA LYS A 43 -2.61 4.45 -0.23
C LYS A 43 -2.93 3.15 0.52
N ALA A 44 -2.95 3.24 1.85
CA ALA A 44 -3.29 2.12 2.71
C ALA A 44 -4.81 2.10 2.98
N THR A 45 -5.45 0.97 2.65
CA THR A 45 -6.86 0.72 2.97
C THR A 45 -6.98 -0.09 4.28
N LYS A 46 -7.81 0.38 5.22
CA LYS A 46 -8.15 -0.40 6.41
C LYS A 46 -9.30 -1.36 6.12
N VAL A 47 -9.07 -2.65 6.40
CA VAL A 47 -10.09 -3.69 6.38
C VAL A 47 -10.24 -4.22 7.80
N GLY A 48 -11.16 -3.61 8.56
CA GLY A 48 -11.24 -3.79 10.01
C GLY A 48 -9.93 -3.34 10.70
N ARG A 49 -9.24 -4.28 11.36
CA ARG A 49 -7.93 -4.02 12.00
C ARG A 49 -6.75 -4.22 11.06
N LEU A 50 -6.98 -4.76 9.87
CA LEU A 50 -5.92 -5.12 8.93
C LEU A 50 -5.61 -3.96 8.01
N VAL A 51 -4.33 -3.80 7.70
CA VAL A 51 -3.84 -2.88 6.67
C VAL A 51 -3.70 -3.65 5.37
N ARG A 52 -4.32 -3.15 4.31
CA ARG A 52 -4.24 -3.69 2.96
C ARG A 52 -3.90 -2.59 1.97
N TYR A 53 -3.39 -3.00 0.83
CA TYR A 53 -3.08 -2.11 -0.29
C TYR A 53 -3.79 -2.64 -1.51
N ARG A 54 -4.47 -1.74 -2.22
CA ARG A 54 -4.97 -2.05 -3.57
C ARG A 54 -3.77 -2.12 -4.51
N LEU A 55 -3.81 -3.01 -5.48
CA LEU A 55 -2.75 -3.09 -6.48
C LEU A 55 -2.71 -1.79 -7.30
N SER A 56 -3.89 -1.27 -7.69
CA SER A 56 -3.98 -0.02 -8.45
C SER A 56 -3.38 1.18 -7.71
N ASP A 57 -3.61 1.27 -6.39
CA ASP A 57 -3.08 2.36 -5.56
C ASP A 57 -1.54 2.29 -5.45
N ILE A 58 -0.95 1.09 -5.52
CA ILE A 58 0.52 0.91 -5.58
C ILE A 58 1.04 1.36 -6.95
N GLU A 59 0.40 0.93 -8.03
CA GLU A 59 0.79 1.29 -9.40
C GLU A 59 0.72 2.80 -9.64
N GLU A 60 -0.35 3.45 -9.17
CA GLU A 60 -0.52 4.91 -9.24
C GLU A 60 0.61 5.63 -8.49
N TRP A 61 0.91 5.22 -7.26
CA TRP A 61 1.99 5.82 -6.48
C TRP A 61 3.37 5.67 -7.14
N ILE A 62 3.64 4.49 -7.74
CA ILE A 62 4.87 4.26 -8.53
C ILE A 62 4.92 5.22 -9.73
N ALA A 63 3.81 5.40 -10.43
CA ALA A 63 3.75 6.28 -11.60
C ALA A 63 3.99 7.75 -11.22
N GLU A 64 3.42 8.22 -10.10
CA GLU A 64 3.63 9.58 -9.59
C GLU A 64 5.08 9.89 -9.22
N HIS A 65 5.83 8.89 -8.71
CA HIS A 65 7.19 9.09 -8.19
C HIS A 65 8.31 8.71 -9.18
N ASN A 66 7.98 8.15 -10.34
CA ASN A 66 8.92 7.87 -11.43
C ASN A 66 8.73 8.79 -12.66
N ALA A 67 7.90 9.84 -12.55
CA ALA A 67 7.66 10.83 -13.59
C ALA A 67 8.68 11.98 -13.59
#